data_AF-A0A0C2H382-F1
#
_entry.id   AF-A0A0C2H382-F1
#
_cell.length_a   1.000
_cell.length_b   1.000
_cell.length_c   1.000
_cell.angle_alpha   90.00
_cell.angle_beta   90.00
_cell.angle_gamma   90.00
#
_symmetry.space_group_name_H-M   'P 1'
#
loop_
_entity.id
_entity.type
_entity.pdbx_description
1 polymer ?
#
loop_
_entity_poly.entity_id
_entity_poly.type
_entity_poly.pdbx_seq_one_letter_code
_entity_poly.pdbx_strand_id
1 'polypeptide(L)'
;MSEFENPPAVNSARERFGDSFDGLRFESKLSASHAKPLVRARPIVTPIYHSTTYRFDTVEQYNQANHGSNYVYQRCGNPTVENVEVILRELEQGAATLLYNSGLAACSAVLLEFFNAGDHLVFMKPVVLFIVTHS
;
A
#
# COMPACT_ATOMS: atom_id res chain seq x y z
N MET A 1 -0.13 -5.36 -21.04
CA MET A 1 -0.32 -4.58 -19.80
C MET A 1 1.07 -4.21 -19.32
N SER A 2 1.48 -2.96 -19.53
CA SER A 2 2.78 -2.47 -19.07
C SER A 2 2.83 -2.57 -17.55
N GLU A 3 3.87 -3.22 -17.03
CA GLU A 3 4.10 -3.39 -15.60
C GLU A 3 3.95 -2.04 -14.89
N PHE A 4 2.98 -1.97 -13.98
CA PHE A 4 2.85 -0.89 -13.02
C PHE A 4 3.98 -1.06 -11.99
N GLU A 5 5.20 -0.75 -12.40
CA GLU A 5 6.38 -0.79 -11.53
C GLU A 5 6.34 0.47 -10.65
N ASN A 6 5.48 0.46 -9.64
CA ASN A 6 5.56 1.39 -8.53
C ASN A 6 6.44 0.75 -7.45
N PRO A 7 7.70 1.18 -7.28
CA PRO A 7 8.54 0.61 -6.24
C PRO A 7 7.86 0.84 -4.88
N PRO A 8 7.61 -0.22 -4.10
CA PRO A 8 6.90 -0.08 -2.84
C PRO A 8 7.70 0.83 -1.92
N ALA A 9 7.02 1.74 -1.24
CA ALA A 9 7.67 2.71 -0.39
C ALA A 9 8.60 2.05 0.64
N VAL A 10 9.73 2.72 0.86
CA VAL A 10 10.79 2.21 1.72
C VAL A 10 10.44 2.52 3.17
N ASN A 11 10.58 1.52 4.05
CA ASN A 11 10.42 1.73 5.47
C ASN A 11 11.60 2.55 6.03
N SER A 12 11.30 3.73 6.53
CA SER A 12 12.31 4.64 7.09
C SER A 12 12.95 4.10 8.38
N ALA A 13 12.27 3.21 9.12
CA ALA A 13 12.86 2.53 10.27
C ALA A 13 13.95 1.56 9.82
N ARG A 14 13.73 0.85 8.71
CA ARG A 14 14.71 -0.07 8.13
C ARG A 14 15.94 0.70 7.62
N GLU A 15 15.74 1.88 7.03
CA GLU A 15 16.84 2.80 6.67
C GLU A 15 17.66 3.26 7.90
N ARG A 16 17.01 3.44 9.06
CA ARG A 16 17.68 3.92 10.29
C ARG A 16 18.39 2.84 11.08
N PHE A 17 17.77 1.66 11.21
CA PHE A 17 18.23 0.59 12.07
C PHE A 17 19.00 -0.50 11.33
N GLY A 18 18.92 -0.54 9.98
CA GLY A 18 19.60 -1.53 9.16
C GLY A 18 19.29 -2.97 9.59
N ASP A 19 20.32 -3.82 9.63
CA ASP A 19 20.21 -5.24 10.00
C ASP A 19 19.70 -5.47 11.43
N SER A 20 19.83 -4.46 12.32
CA SER A 20 19.32 -4.57 13.69
C SER A 20 17.79 -4.51 13.75
N PHE A 21 17.13 -4.04 12.69
CA PHE A 21 15.67 -3.98 12.61
C PHE A 21 15.04 -5.38 12.69
N ASP A 22 15.65 -6.37 12.02
CA ASP A 22 15.09 -7.73 11.93
C ASP A 22 15.07 -8.43 13.31
N GLY A 23 16.01 -8.09 14.20
CA GLY A 23 16.10 -8.61 15.56
C GLY A 23 15.18 -7.94 16.59
N LEU A 24 14.44 -6.89 16.21
CA LEU A 24 13.52 -6.21 17.12
C LEU A 24 12.28 -7.05 17.43
N ARG A 25 11.73 -6.86 18.64
CA ARG A 25 10.43 -7.42 19.02
C ARG A 25 9.32 -6.86 18.14
N PHE A 26 8.23 -7.62 18.00
CA PHE A 26 7.08 -7.24 17.19
C PHE A 26 6.51 -5.87 17.55
N GLU A 27 6.31 -5.58 18.85
CA GLU A 27 5.76 -4.31 19.30
C GLU A 27 6.71 -3.13 18.99
N SER A 28 8.02 -3.37 19.11
CA SER A 28 9.04 -2.39 18.77
C SER A 28 9.08 -2.10 17.27
N LYS A 29 8.95 -3.14 16.43
CA LYS A 29 8.85 -2.98 14.96
C LYS A 29 7.63 -2.15 14.59
N LEU A 30 6.48 -2.43 15.19
CA LEU A 30 5.24 -1.69 14.96
C LEU A 30 5.40 -0.20 15.31
N SER A 31 5.94 0.11 16.48
CA SER A 31 6.09 1.50 16.92
C SER A 31 7.16 2.28 16.16
N ALA A 32 8.20 1.60 15.66
CA ALA A 32 9.30 2.26 14.95
C ALA A 32 9.01 2.45 13.47
N SER A 33 8.18 1.58 12.86
CA SER A 33 7.93 1.55 11.42
C SER A 33 7.10 2.73 10.93
N HIS A 34 7.58 3.38 9.87
CA HIS A 34 6.84 4.42 9.17
C HIS A 34 7.39 4.61 7.75
N ALA A 35 6.51 4.94 6.81
CA ALA A 35 6.90 5.48 5.51
C ALA A 35 7.54 6.87 5.69
N LYS A 36 8.24 7.33 4.66
CA LYS A 36 8.91 8.64 4.65
C LYS A 36 8.15 9.64 3.76
N PRO A 37 7.13 10.34 4.27
CA PRO A 37 6.30 11.20 3.42
C PRO A 37 6.83 12.63 3.27
N LEU A 38 7.77 13.08 4.11
CA LEU A 38 8.25 14.47 4.14
C LEU A 38 9.74 14.58 3.87
N VAL A 39 10.11 15.45 2.93
CA VAL A 39 11.50 15.72 2.57
C VAL A 39 12.18 16.64 3.59
N ARG A 40 11.46 17.62 4.15
CA ARG A 40 12.03 18.72 4.96
C ARG A 40 11.67 18.70 6.45
N ALA A 41 10.82 17.79 6.90
CA ALA A 41 10.40 17.68 8.29
C ALA A 41 10.28 16.22 8.71
N ARG A 42 10.58 15.92 9.98
CA ARG A 42 10.55 14.56 10.54
C ARG A 42 9.71 14.52 11.83
N PRO A 43 8.37 14.61 11.74
CA PRO A 43 7.52 14.44 12.90
C PRO A 43 7.63 12.98 13.42
N ILE A 44 7.45 12.80 14.74
CA ILE A 44 7.44 11.45 15.35
C ILE A 44 6.19 10.68 14.91
N VAL A 45 5.05 11.36 14.84
CA VAL A 45 3.78 10.79 14.36
C VAL A 45 3.60 11.17 12.90
N THR A 46 3.24 10.19 12.07
CA THR A 46 2.95 10.42 10.65
C THR A 46 1.78 11.40 10.51
N PRO A 47 1.94 12.49 9.74
CA PRO A 47 0.87 13.45 9.53
C PRO A 47 -0.27 12.87 8.68
N ILE A 48 -1.47 13.39 8.89
CA ILE A 48 -2.66 12.99 8.15
C ILE A 48 -2.79 13.88 6.90
N TYR A 49 -2.64 13.28 5.73
CA TYR A 49 -2.80 13.95 4.44
C TYR A 49 -4.24 13.81 3.97
N HIS A 50 -5.09 14.72 4.43
CA HIS A 50 -6.50 14.79 4.02
C HIS A 50 -6.67 15.62 2.74
N SER A 51 -6.07 15.15 1.64
CA SER A 51 -6.21 15.74 0.32
C SER A 51 -6.54 14.68 -0.71
N THR A 52 -7.42 15.04 -1.66
CA THR A 52 -7.83 14.17 -2.76
C THR A 52 -6.89 14.25 -3.95
N THR A 53 -6.37 15.44 -4.26
CA THR A 53 -5.50 15.69 -5.41
C THR A 53 -4.19 16.33 -4.96
N TYR A 54 -3.13 16.01 -5.69
CA TYR A 54 -1.78 16.54 -5.44
C TYR A 54 -1.32 17.38 -6.63
N ARG A 55 -0.45 18.35 -6.35
CA ARG A 55 0.09 19.28 -7.36
C ARG A 55 1.38 18.71 -7.94
N PHE A 56 1.57 18.90 -9.24
CA PHE A 56 2.85 18.71 -9.93
C PHE A 56 3.61 20.02 -10.04
N ASP A 57 4.94 19.95 -9.92
CA ASP A 57 5.83 21.10 -10.04
C ASP A 57 6.10 21.46 -11.50
N THR A 58 6.10 20.47 -12.41
CA THR A 58 6.38 20.65 -13.85
C THR A 58 5.44 19.83 -14.73
N VAL A 59 5.28 20.22 -15.99
CA VAL A 59 4.50 19.46 -16.99
C VAL A 59 5.25 18.19 -17.39
N GLU A 60 6.57 18.26 -17.41
CA GLU A 60 7.46 17.13 -17.67
C GLU A 60 7.24 16.02 -16.65
N GLN A 61 7.13 16.36 -15.36
CA GLN A 61 6.79 15.40 -14.29
C GLN A 61 5.43 14.74 -14.52
N TYR A 62 4.42 15.50 -14.98
CA TYR A 62 3.11 14.94 -15.28
C TYR A 62 3.17 13.88 -16.39
N ASN A 63 4.03 14.07 -17.39
CA ASN A 63 4.21 13.16 -18.52
C ASN A 63 5.14 11.96 -18.23
N GLN A 64 5.79 11.91 -17.06
CA GLN A 64 6.61 10.76 -16.66
C GLN A 64 5.74 9.56 -16.27
N ALA A 65 6.30 8.35 -16.41
CA ALA A 65 5.68 7.14 -15.87
C ALA A 65 5.43 7.30 -14.36
N ASN A 66 4.25 6.87 -13.90
CA ASN A 66 3.79 7.04 -12.52
C ASN A 66 3.89 8.49 -12.00
N HIS A 67 3.86 9.48 -12.90
CA HIS A 67 3.98 10.91 -12.60
C HIS A 67 5.21 11.28 -11.75
N GLY A 68 6.32 10.59 -12.02
CA GLY A 68 7.59 10.81 -11.32
C GLY A 68 7.56 10.37 -9.86
N SER A 69 6.89 9.27 -9.54
CA SER A 69 6.67 8.75 -8.17
C SER A 69 5.88 9.67 -7.23
N ASN A 70 5.13 10.63 -7.79
CA ASN A 70 4.30 11.52 -6.98
C ASN A 70 2.87 10.98 -6.87
N TYR A 71 2.26 11.19 -5.70
CA TYR A 71 0.83 11.00 -5.55
C TYR A 71 0.10 11.92 -6.53
N VAL A 72 -0.94 11.39 -7.17
CA VAL A 72 -1.77 12.14 -8.13
C VAL A 72 -3.15 12.38 -7.55
N TYR A 73 -3.76 11.27 -7.14
CA TYR A 73 -5.10 11.23 -6.60
C TYR A 73 -5.18 10.21 -5.47
N GLN A 74 -5.87 10.56 -4.40
CA GLN A 74 -5.96 9.75 -3.16
C GLN A 74 -6.41 8.31 -3.41
N ARG A 75 -7.24 8.07 -4.44
CA ARG A 75 -7.69 6.71 -4.81
C ARG A 75 -6.53 5.81 -5.25
N CYS A 76 -5.52 6.38 -5.91
CA CYS A 76 -4.38 5.64 -6.45
C CYS A 76 -3.20 5.60 -5.47
N GLY A 77 -3.16 6.52 -4.50
CA GLY A 77 -2.12 6.56 -3.49
C GLY A 77 -2.23 7.81 -2.61
N ASN A 78 -1.89 7.66 -1.34
CA ASN A 78 -1.83 8.74 -0.36
C ASN A 78 -0.72 8.45 0.65
N PRO A 79 0.10 9.44 1.07
CA PRO A 79 1.20 9.21 2.00
C PRO A 79 0.76 8.64 3.36
N THR A 80 -0.43 8.98 3.84
CA THR A 80 -0.99 8.39 5.06
C THR A 80 -1.36 6.92 4.87
N VAL A 81 -1.89 6.56 3.70
CA VAL A 81 -2.25 5.18 3.35
C VAL A 81 -0.99 4.33 3.19
N GLU A 82 -0.02 4.86 2.44
CA GLU A 82 1.26 4.21 2.18
C GLU A 82 2.03 3.92 3.48
N ASN A 83 1.94 4.80 4.47
CA ASN A 83 2.52 4.53 5.79
C ASN A 83 1.99 3.25 6.42
N VAL A 84 0.69 2.98 6.29
CA VAL A 84 0.07 1.75 6.80
C VAL A 84 0.49 0.54 5.97
N GLU A 85 0.53 0.69 4.64
CA GLU A 85 0.96 -0.37 3.73
C GLU A 85 2.40 -0.81 4.02
N VAL A 86 3.32 0.12 4.24
CA VAL A 86 4.71 -0.17 4.59
C VAL A 86 4.83 -0.89 5.93
N ILE A 87 4.05 -0.47 6.94
CA ILE A 87 4.04 -1.14 8.24
C ILE A 87 3.55 -2.58 8.07
N LEU A 88 2.40 -2.79 7.43
CA LEU A 88 1.83 -4.11 7.21
C LEU A 88 2.76 -5.01 6.39
N ARG A 89 3.39 -4.47 5.36
CA ARG A 89 4.38 -5.18 4.53
C ARG A 89 5.53 -5.73 5.37
N GLU A 90 6.09 -4.93 6.28
CA GLU A 90 7.18 -5.40 7.15
C GLU A 90 6.70 -6.45 8.16
N LEU A 91 5.46 -6.34 8.65
CA LEU A 91 4.91 -7.31 9.61
C LEU A 91 4.62 -8.65 8.95
N GLU A 92 4.03 -8.64 7.76
CA GLU A 92 3.67 -9.84 6.99
C GLU A 92 4.83 -10.40 6.15
N GLN A 93 5.96 -9.68 6.08
CA GLN A 93 7.13 -10.02 5.24
C GLN A 93 6.76 -10.21 3.77
N GLY A 94 5.76 -9.45 3.30
CA GLY A 94 5.23 -9.52 1.94
C GLY A 94 6.06 -8.73 0.92
N ALA A 95 5.94 -9.09 -0.35
CA ALA A 95 6.60 -8.35 -1.44
C ALA A 95 6.07 -6.90 -1.55
N ALA A 96 4.76 -6.71 -1.44
CA ALA A 96 4.06 -5.44 -1.41
C ALA A 96 2.75 -5.57 -0.62
N THR A 97 2.13 -4.44 -0.26
CA THR A 97 0.84 -4.42 0.42
C THR A 97 0.00 -3.28 -0.13
N LEU A 98 -1.29 -3.55 -0.34
CA LEU A 98 -2.28 -2.56 -0.78
C LEU A 98 -3.38 -2.46 0.27
N LEU A 99 -3.74 -1.22 0.64
CA LEU A 99 -4.78 -0.96 1.62
C LEU A 99 -6.13 -0.74 0.92
N TYR A 100 -7.15 -1.47 1.39
CA TYR A 100 -8.52 -1.33 0.92
C TYR A 100 -9.43 -0.78 2.03
N ASN A 101 -10.59 -0.27 1.64
CA ASN A 101 -11.58 0.30 2.56
C ASN A 101 -12.28 -0.74 3.46
N SER A 102 -12.19 -2.03 3.11
CA SER A 102 -12.82 -3.13 3.83
C SER A 102 -12.16 -4.47 3.47
N GLY A 103 -12.30 -5.47 4.35
CA GLY A 103 -11.81 -6.81 4.09
C GLY A 103 -12.49 -7.47 2.88
N LEU A 104 -13.78 -7.22 2.66
CA LEU A 104 -14.49 -7.73 1.48
C LEU A 104 -13.97 -7.08 0.19
N ALA A 105 -13.65 -5.78 0.19
CA ALA A 105 -13.05 -5.14 -0.96
C ALA A 105 -11.66 -5.70 -1.29
N ALA A 106 -10.85 -5.98 -0.26
CA ALA A 106 -9.55 -6.64 -0.45
C ALA A 106 -9.70 -8.03 -1.08
N CYS A 107 -10.60 -8.87 -0.53
CA CYS A 107 -10.87 -10.20 -1.08
C CYS A 107 -11.40 -10.13 -2.51
N SER A 108 -12.38 -9.26 -2.77
CA SER A 108 -12.95 -9.08 -4.10
C SER A 108 -11.94 -8.58 -5.11
N ALA A 109 -11.03 -7.67 -4.73
CA ALA A 109 -9.98 -7.19 -5.63
C ALA A 109 -9.04 -8.32 -6.06
N VAL A 110 -8.62 -9.17 -5.11
CA VAL A 110 -7.80 -10.37 -5.41
C VAL A 110 -8.57 -11.33 -6.33
N LEU A 111 -9.85 -11.59 -6.04
CA LEU A 111 -10.66 -12.47 -6.88
C LEU A 111 -10.81 -11.92 -8.31
N LEU A 112 -11.10 -10.63 -8.46
CA LEU A 112 -11.26 -10.00 -9.78
C LEU A 112 -9.96 -9.91 -10.58
N GLU A 113 -8.81 -9.85 -9.89
CA GLU A 113 -7.50 -9.83 -10.55
C GLU A 113 -7.11 -11.21 -11.10
N PHE A 114 -7.37 -12.28 -10.35
CA PHE A 114 -6.92 -13.63 -10.71
C PHE A 114 -7.97 -14.48 -11.44
N PHE A 115 -9.26 -14.18 -11.30
CA PHE A 115 -10.35 -15.00 -11.86
C PHE A 115 -11.08 -14.27 -12.99
N ASN A 116 -11.32 -15.00 -14.08
CA ASN A 116 -12.16 -14.59 -15.18
C ASN A 116 -13.49 -15.36 -15.18
N ALA A 117 -14.41 -14.92 -16.02
CA ALA A 117 -15.67 -15.63 -16.24
C ALA A 117 -15.41 -17.06 -16.72
N GLY A 118 -15.86 -18.05 -15.94
CA GLY A 118 -15.67 -19.48 -16.22
C GLY A 118 -14.65 -20.19 -15.33
N ASP A 119 -13.90 -19.45 -14.50
CA ASP A 119 -12.95 -20.06 -13.57
C ASP A 119 -13.62 -20.65 -12.32
N HIS A 120 -12.98 -21.63 -11.69
CA HIS A 120 -13.50 -22.36 -10.54
C HIS A 120 -12.67 -22.08 -9.26
N LEU A 121 -13.35 -21.72 -8.18
CA LEU A 121 -12.75 -21.47 -6.86
C LEU A 121 -13.15 -22.59 -5.87
N VAL A 122 -12.17 -23.17 -5.17
CA VAL A 122 -12.38 -24.17 -4.11
C VAL A 122 -12.13 -23.53 -2.74
N PHE A 123 -13.06 -23.70 -1.78
CA PHE A 123 -12.97 -23.10 -0.45
C PHE A 123 -13.48 -24.03 0.67
N MET A 124 -12.92 -23.90 1.86
CA MET A 124 -13.30 -24.64 3.08
C MET A 124 -14.28 -23.82 3.93
N LYS A 125 -15.37 -24.42 4.42
CA LYS A 125 -16.38 -23.70 5.23
C LYS A 125 -15.94 -23.49 6.69
N PRO A 126 -16.34 -22.36 7.35
CA PRO A 126 -17.17 -21.25 6.83
C PRO A 126 -16.35 -20.06 6.31
N VAL A 127 -16.61 -19.61 5.07
CA VAL A 127 -16.08 -18.36 4.51
C VAL A 127 -17.20 -17.33 4.43
N VAL A 128 -16.91 -16.08 4.83
CA VAL A 128 -17.82 -14.95 4.63
C VAL A 128 -17.51 -14.33 3.27
N LEU A 129 -18.15 -14.84 2.22
CA LEU A 129 -18.05 -14.30 0.87
C LEU A 129 -19.45 -14.08 0.30
N PHE A 130 -19.80 -12.82 0.03
CA PHE A 130 -21.07 -12.46 -0.59
C PHE A 130 -20.83 -12.24 -2.08
N ILE A 131 -20.90 -13.31 -2.88
CA ILE A 131 -20.83 -13.20 -4.34
C ILE A 131 -22.23 -12.84 -4.84
N VAL A 132 -22.38 -11.65 -5.44
CA VAL A 132 -23.59 -11.28 -6.16
C VAL A 132 -23.51 -11.94 -7.54
N THR A 133 -23.94 -13.19 -7.65
CA THR A 133 -24.10 -13.84 -8.95
C THR A 133 -25.37 -13.30 -9.61
N HIS A 134 -25.23 -12.49 -10.67
CA HIS A 134 -26.30 -12.31 -11.63
C HIS A 134 -26.30 -13.50 -12.60
N SER A 135 -27.45 -14.16 -12.70
CA SER A 135 -27.76 -15.24 -13.64
C SER A 135 -27.72 -14.81 -15.10
#